data_AF-A0A538Q5U0-F1
#
_entry.id   AF-A0A538Q5U0-F1
#
_cell.length_a   1.000
_cell.length_b   1.000
_cell.length_c   1.000
_cell.angle_alpha   90.00
_cell.angle_beta   90.00
_cell.angle_gamma   90.00
#
_symmetry.space_group_name_H-M   'P 1'
#
loop_
_entity.id
_entity.type
_entity.pdbx_description
1 polymer ?
#
loop_
_entity_poly.entity_id
_entity_poly.type
_entity_poly.pdbx_seq_one_letter_code
_entity_poly.pdbx_strand_id
1 'polypeptide(L)'
;MCARRPLPGEVDDRQDDADAAVRRRGPGIRDVHRADQARGGSQRVPPRVRRARRRHAQGPVDLRIDLPEAARPGARVRARQALRRRADQLDAGREGDRGGPRADPAHPRPGQGRQGLDQQGCDTRDGGSPDGAVVALPVVLRRGVLGDRLRGDVAARRAPAREEHAGERHPADHHASVSIAQSSLAVTPRTLTEKLLGRKAAAPVVAGSAFFRIPIDLVLGHDATIALLIERFRRAGRRIWDPARCFFAADHFTPPSTPERADILHRYLAFMADESVPQDLVFRGISHQLLVEDRRCQPGMVICGADSHTVMAGALGCFASGMGSTDILALLLTGEVLLSIPGSIRIDFEGAMPEWLFGKDLALEIIRQLGEGGAVDLALEYRDGTASGLTMDSRFAIANMAVEAGATNGVFVPDDTLRGYLAERDGAAGPLPGFEAAWLVPDAGAAYVRHLRIDTGALRPLVALPGDLGRIVAAGDAEPRPVQQVFIGSCAGGRLEDLAAAARVLRGRRVAPGVRLVVTPASQAVFHACLRNGIFEVLSEAGAMITNSSCGACGGIDKGLLGAGEVCVSTSNRNFRGRMGSPDGLIYLASPLTAAAAAVTGRICDPLDVLDDRALPRRGDTRPARIAGELT
;
A
#
# COMPACT_ATOMS: atom_id res chain seq x y z
N MET A 1 -64.01 12.46 7.69
CA MET A 1 -63.71 11.90 6.36
C MET A 1 -62.63 10.83 6.54
N CYS A 2 -63.02 9.57 6.82
CA CYS A 2 -62.97 8.39 5.91
C CYS A 2 -61.58 8.19 5.27
N ALA A 3 -60.83 7.09 5.47
CA ALA A 3 -61.08 5.76 6.05
C ALA A 3 -59.74 5.22 6.65
N ARG A 4 -59.64 4.68 7.89
CA ARG A 4 -59.96 3.32 8.44
C ARG A 4 -59.30 2.18 7.63
N ARG A 5 -58.43 1.29 8.16
CA ARG A 5 -58.42 0.54 9.46
C ARG A 5 -57.00 -0.05 9.80
N PRO A 6 -56.80 -0.64 11.00
CA PRO A 6 -55.50 -0.93 11.65
C PRO A 6 -55.11 -2.44 11.78
N LEU A 7 -53.91 -2.70 12.35
CA LEU A 7 -53.37 -3.96 12.92
C LEU A 7 -53.92 -4.22 14.37
N PRO A 8 -53.49 -5.22 15.19
CA PRO A 8 -52.98 -6.63 15.04
C PRO A 8 -53.67 -7.65 16.00
N GLY A 9 -53.27 -8.95 16.05
CA GLY A 9 -53.60 -9.85 17.19
C GLY A 9 -53.43 -11.37 17.00
N GLU A 10 -52.48 -11.93 17.76
CA GLU A 10 -52.31 -13.25 18.45
C GLU A 10 -53.14 -14.55 18.18
N VAL A 11 -52.38 -15.67 18.14
CA VAL A 11 -52.52 -17.01 18.79
C VAL A 11 -53.79 -17.86 18.60
N ASP A 12 -53.63 -19.08 18.05
CA ASP A 12 -54.18 -20.33 18.65
C ASP A 12 -53.43 -21.58 18.13
N ASP A 13 -53.17 -22.49 19.07
CA ASP A 13 -52.75 -23.89 18.91
C ASP A 13 -53.92 -24.72 18.36
N ARG A 14 -53.61 -25.82 17.63
CA ARG A 14 -54.27 -27.13 17.84
C ARG A 14 -53.71 -28.24 16.95
N GLN A 15 -53.41 -29.34 17.63
CA GLN A 15 -53.16 -30.70 17.16
C GLN A 15 -54.35 -31.34 16.42
N ASP A 16 -54.01 -32.36 15.63
CA ASP A 16 -54.68 -33.67 15.44
C ASP A 16 -54.38 -34.16 14.00
N ASP A 17 -54.12 -35.42 13.67
CA ASP A 17 -53.76 -36.64 14.38
C ASP A 17 -53.46 -37.72 13.31
N ALA A 18 -52.90 -38.85 13.74
CA ALA A 18 -52.97 -40.19 13.14
C ALA A 18 -52.01 -40.66 12.01
N ASP A 19 -51.11 -41.56 12.45
CA ASP A 19 -50.90 -42.94 11.99
C ASP A 19 -50.09 -43.25 10.71
N ALA A 20 -48.89 -43.82 10.93
CA ALA A 20 -48.65 -45.25 10.63
C ALA A 20 -47.37 -45.76 11.31
N ALA A 21 -47.54 -46.78 12.16
CA ALA A 21 -46.50 -47.48 12.90
C ALA A 21 -45.84 -48.60 12.09
N VAL A 22 -44.51 -48.76 12.18
CA VAL A 22 -43.87 -50.09 12.19
C VAL A 22 -42.73 -50.13 13.22
N ARG A 23 -42.86 -51.10 14.12
CA ARG A 23 -41.99 -51.47 15.24
C ARG A 23 -40.77 -52.28 14.76
N ARG A 24 -39.63 -52.17 15.47
CA ARG A 24 -38.91 -53.24 16.21
C ARG A 24 -37.45 -52.79 16.50
N ARG A 25 -37.15 -52.45 17.76
CA ARG A 25 -36.44 -53.26 18.79
C ARG A 25 -34.90 -53.18 18.72
N GLY A 26 -34.32 -52.50 19.73
CA GLY A 26 -32.93 -52.73 20.19
C GLY A 26 -32.75 -54.08 20.88
N PRO A 27 -31.54 -54.41 21.37
CA PRO A 27 -31.05 -53.96 22.69
C PRO A 27 -29.57 -53.48 22.61
N GLY A 28 -28.91 -52.82 23.57
CA GLY A 28 -29.06 -52.75 25.02
C GLY A 28 -27.74 -53.17 25.69
N ILE A 29 -26.92 -52.18 26.08
CA ILE A 29 -26.05 -52.05 27.28
C ILE A 29 -25.19 -53.25 27.72
N ARG A 30 -23.86 -53.04 27.88
CA ARG A 30 -23.13 -53.17 29.17
C ARG A 30 -21.62 -52.86 29.07
N ASP A 31 -21.14 -52.23 30.14
CA ASP A 31 -19.77 -51.88 30.53
C ASP A 31 -18.80 -53.08 30.61
N VAL A 32 -17.49 -52.80 30.69
CA VAL A 32 -16.57 -53.15 31.82
C VAL A 32 -15.08 -53.17 31.39
N HIS A 33 -14.30 -52.28 32.01
CA HIS A 33 -12.92 -52.36 32.55
C HIS A 33 -11.70 -53.01 31.83
N ARG A 34 -10.66 -52.17 31.72
CA ARG A 34 -9.31 -52.20 32.38
C ARG A 34 -8.24 -53.27 32.01
N ALA A 35 -7.04 -52.72 31.78
CA ALA A 35 -5.69 -53.22 32.14
C ALA A 35 -5.16 -54.42 31.31
N ASP A 36 -3.85 -54.61 31.06
CA ASP A 36 -2.61 -54.04 31.57
C ASP A 36 -1.43 -54.55 30.69
N GLN A 37 -0.33 -53.79 30.61
CA GLN A 37 1.10 -54.21 30.63
C GLN A 37 1.64 -55.24 29.57
N ALA A 38 2.90 -55.28 29.13
CA ALA A 38 4.16 -54.84 29.75
C ALA A 38 5.38 -54.95 28.78
N ARG A 39 6.44 -54.17 29.09
CA ARG A 39 7.91 -54.44 28.97
C ARG A 39 8.55 -54.38 27.57
N GLY A 40 9.74 -53.80 27.36
CA GLY A 40 10.71 -53.16 28.27
C GLY A 40 12.11 -53.07 27.61
N GLY A 41 12.95 -52.13 28.09
CA GLY A 41 14.42 -52.06 27.89
C GLY A 41 14.90 -51.33 26.63
N SER A 42 15.98 -50.55 26.60
CA SER A 42 16.97 -50.14 27.60
C SER A 42 17.72 -48.90 27.06
N GLN A 43 18.24 -48.07 27.96
CA GLN A 43 19.04 -46.88 27.68
C GLN A 43 20.42 -47.21 27.11
N ARG A 44 20.91 -46.41 26.15
CA ARG A 44 22.35 -46.14 25.97
C ARG A 44 22.58 -44.68 25.58
N VAL A 45 23.29 -43.97 26.47
CA VAL A 45 23.91 -42.66 26.25
C VAL A 45 25.34 -42.88 25.74
N PRO A 46 25.83 -42.08 24.77
CA PRO A 46 27.18 -41.52 24.89
C PRO A 46 27.28 -40.08 24.31
N PRO A 47 28.45 -39.42 24.32
CA PRO A 47 29.02 -38.71 25.46
C PRO A 47 29.04 -37.19 25.28
N ARG A 48 29.22 -36.50 26.41
CA ARG A 48 29.36 -35.05 26.58
C ARG A 48 30.47 -34.45 25.71
N VAL A 49 30.11 -33.50 24.83
CA VAL A 49 31.05 -32.54 24.25
C VAL A 49 31.08 -31.27 25.12
N ARG A 50 32.29 -30.89 25.52
CA ARG A 50 32.61 -29.74 26.39
C ARG A 50 32.06 -28.43 25.81
N ARG A 51 31.18 -27.75 26.56
CA ARG A 51 30.83 -26.34 26.34
C ARG A 51 32.05 -25.47 26.66
N ALA A 52 32.66 -24.90 25.63
CA ALA A 52 33.55 -23.74 25.79
C ALA A 52 32.71 -22.50 26.11
N ARG A 53 32.89 -21.95 27.31
CA ARG A 53 32.42 -20.61 27.64
C ARG A 53 33.25 -19.61 26.82
N ARG A 54 32.62 -18.89 25.88
CA ARG A 54 33.16 -17.62 25.36
C ARG A 54 32.21 -16.49 25.74
N ARG A 55 32.74 -15.57 26.53
CA ARG A 55 32.22 -14.23 26.76
C ARG A 55 32.56 -13.38 25.52
N HIS A 56 31.59 -12.71 24.93
CA HIS A 56 31.76 -11.54 24.06
C HIS A 56 30.59 -10.61 24.42
N ALA A 57 30.77 -9.57 25.24
CA ALA A 57 31.44 -8.30 24.96
C ALA A 57 30.82 -7.60 23.74
N GLN A 58 29.94 -6.65 24.04
CA GLN A 58 29.33 -5.69 23.14
C GLN A 58 30.42 -4.79 22.52
N GLY A 59 30.29 -4.54 21.21
CA GLY A 59 31.08 -3.56 20.47
C GLY A 59 30.58 -3.52 19.01
N PRO A 60 30.54 -2.35 18.35
CA PRO A 60 29.99 -2.22 17.00
C PRO A 60 30.94 -2.86 15.98
N VAL A 61 30.39 -3.67 15.08
CA VAL A 61 31.12 -4.29 13.97
C VAL A 61 31.23 -3.27 12.84
N ASP A 62 32.46 -2.84 12.56
CA ASP A 62 32.81 -1.95 11.45
C ASP A 62 32.89 -2.78 10.15
N LEU A 63 31.87 -2.66 9.29
CA LEU A 63 31.84 -3.28 7.95
C LEU A 63 32.48 -2.31 6.95
N ARG A 64 33.77 -2.47 6.68
CA ARG A 64 34.42 -1.88 5.51
C ARG A 64 34.26 -2.82 4.32
N ILE A 65 33.50 -2.38 3.33
CA ILE A 65 33.44 -2.99 2.00
C ILE A 65 34.35 -2.15 1.10
N ASP A 66 35.42 -2.76 0.58
CA ASP A 66 36.23 -2.15 -0.47
C ASP A 66 35.46 -2.22 -1.79
N LEU A 67 35.21 -1.05 -2.40
CA LEU A 67 34.67 -0.92 -3.76
C LEU A 67 35.76 -0.40 -4.70
N PRO A 68 35.92 -0.97 -5.90
CA PRO A 68 36.89 -0.49 -6.88
C PRO A 68 36.50 0.87 -7.48
N GLU A 69 37.54 1.63 -7.83
CA GLU A 69 37.55 3.03 -8.25
C GLU A 69 36.99 3.24 -9.67
N ALA A 70 35.88 4.00 -9.81
CA ALA A 70 35.62 4.88 -10.96
C ALA A 70 34.28 5.64 -10.83
N ALA A 71 34.31 6.87 -10.28
CA ALA A 71 33.51 8.04 -10.72
C ALA A 71 33.73 9.20 -9.72
N ARG A 72 34.26 10.33 -10.21
CA ARG A 72 34.57 11.51 -9.39
C ARG A 72 33.30 12.09 -8.74
N PRO A 73 33.25 12.31 -7.42
CA PRO A 73 32.05 12.81 -6.77
C PRO A 73 31.90 14.34 -6.87
N GLY A 74 30.72 14.78 -7.27
CA GLY A 74 30.32 16.20 -7.39
C GLY A 74 30.30 16.96 -6.05
N ALA A 75 30.22 18.29 -6.14
CA ALA A 75 30.42 19.25 -5.05
C ALA A 75 29.61 18.99 -3.76
N ARG A 76 28.47 18.29 -3.84
CA ARG A 76 27.63 17.95 -2.67
C ARG A 76 28.20 16.84 -1.77
N VAL A 77 29.09 15.98 -2.28
CA VAL A 77 29.76 14.93 -1.48
C VAL A 77 30.86 15.53 -0.61
N ARG A 78 31.55 16.58 -1.10
CA ARG A 78 32.60 17.29 -0.35
C ARG A 78 32.04 17.98 0.90
N ALA A 79 30.83 18.55 0.80
CA ALA A 79 30.15 19.16 1.94
C ALA A 79 29.77 18.14 3.03
N ARG A 80 29.37 16.91 2.64
CA ARG A 80 29.07 15.82 3.59
C ARG A 80 30.32 15.24 4.25
N GLN A 81 31.44 15.15 3.55
CA GLN A 81 32.72 14.71 4.12
C GLN A 81 33.30 15.76 5.09
N ALA A 82 33.18 17.05 4.79
CA ALA A 82 33.60 18.13 5.68
C ALA A 82 32.78 18.17 6.98
N LEU A 83 31.47 17.92 6.90
CA LEU A 83 30.60 17.83 8.08
C LEU A 83 30.92 16.61 8.97
N ARG A 84 31.30 15.47 8.38
CA ARG A 84 31.73 14.29 9.15
C ARG A 84 33.04 14.52 9.90
N ARG A 85 34.07 15.07 9.23
CA ARG A 85 35.35 15.39 9.88
C ARG A 85 35.22 16.38 11.04
N ARG A 86 34.24 17.29 10.97
CA ARG A 86 33.98 18.27 12.03
C ARG A 86 33.22 17.67 13.22
N ALA A 87 32.44 16.62 13.00
CA ALA A 87 31.81 15.86 14.09
C ALA A 87 32.83 14.96 14.82
N ASP A 88 33.73 14.31 14.07
CA ASP A 88 34.77 13.43 14.64
C ASP A 88 35.77 14.22 15.52
N GLN A 89 36.04 15.48 15.17
CA GLN A 89 36.89 16.37 15.98
C GLN A 89 36.22 16.86 17.28
N LEU A 90 34.88 16.83 17.36
CA LEU A 90 34.15 17.27 18.54
C LEU A 90 34.00 16.14 19.58
N ASP A 91 34.01 14.87 19.16
CA ASP A 91 33.98 13.71 20.06
C ASP A 91 35.35 13.41 20.69
N ALA A 92 36.45 13.67 19.98
CA ALA A 92 37.81 13.49 20.51
C ALA A 92 38.19 14.46 21.66
N GLY A 93 37.38 15.50 21.91
CA GLY A 93 37.62 16.50 22.96
C GLY A 93 36.91 16.26 24.28
N ARG A 94 36.19 15.14 24.45
CA ARG A 94 35.37 14.86 25.65
C ARG A 94 35.82 13.69 26.52
N GLU A 95 36.87 12.97 26.16
CA GLU A 95 37.49 11.95 27.02
C GLU A 95 38.83 12.46 27.56
N GLY A 96 38.75 13.20 28.66
CA GLY A 96 39.90 13.64 29.42
C GLY A 96 39.45 14.22 30.75
N ASP A 97 39.88 13.54 31.82
CA ASP A 97 39.85 13.99 33.21
C ASP A 97 38.61 13.66 34.06
N ARG A 98 38.72 12.60 34.87
CA ARG A 98 38.82 12.71 36.34
C ARG A 98 38.91 11.33 36.99
N GLY A 99 40.03 11.11 37.68
CA GLY A 99 40.28 9.92 38.52
C GLY A 99 40.08 10.19 40.01
N GLY A 100 39.55 9.17 40.70
CA GLY A 100 39.88 8.76 42.08
C GLY A 100 38.97 9.23 43.23
N PRO A 101 38.93 8.52 44.39
CA PRO A 101 39.21 7.10 44.65
C PRO A 101 38.07 6.35 45.39
N ARG A 102 38.27 5.03 45.53
CA ARG A 102 37.36 3.97 46.01
C ARG A 102 37.12 3.96 47.54
N ALA A 103 35.97 3.43 47.95
CA ALA A 103 35.77 2.69 49.20
C ALA A 103 34.71 1.57 49.01
N ASP A 104 34.98 0.40 49.60
CA ASP A 104 34.30 -0.90 49.45
C ASP A 104 33.00 -1.03 50.32
N PRO A 105 32.18 -2.09 50.14
CA PRO A 105 30.75 -2.11 50.48
C PRO A 105 30.41 -2.83 51.79
N ALA A 106 29.21 -2.53 52.32
CA ALA A 106 28.55 -3.36 53.32
C ALA A 106 27.02 -3.47 53.06
N HIS A 107 26.56 -4.70 52.83
CA HIS A 107 25.19 -5.19 53.09
C HIS A 107 25.00 -5.34 54.62
N PRO A 108 23.77 -5.40 55.22
CA PRO A 108 22.67 -6.31 54.84
C PRO A 108 21.21 -5.81 55.10
N ARG A 109 20.23 -6.24 54.28
CA ARG A 109 19.08 -7.15 54.56
C ARG A 109 17.85 -6.62 55.33
N PRO A 110 16.66 -7.23 55.14
CA PRO A 110 15.35 -6.58 55.22
C PRO A 110 14.44 -7.07 56.38
N GLY A 111 13.37 -6.32 56.68
CA GLY A 111 12.22 -6.73 57.48
C GLY A 111 11.02 -5.85 57.14
N GLN A 112 9.91 -6.37 56.60
CA GLN A 112 8.75 -6.99 57.29
C GLN A 112 7.80 -5.99 57.98
N GLY A 113 6.49 -6.18 57.72
CA GLY A 113 5.36 -5.71 58.54
C GLY A 113 4.48 -4.67 57.85
N ARG A 114 3.39 -5.03 57.15
CA ARG A 114 2.01 -5.36 57.62
C ARG A 114 1.25 -4.24 58.35
N GLN A 115 0.17 -3.82 57.67
CA GLN A 115 -1.23 -3.67 58.14
C GLN A 115 -1.65 -2.54 59.10
N GLY A 116 -2.84 -1.99 58.80
CA GLY A 116 -3.72 -1.24 59.73
C GLY A 116 -4.11 0.13 59.16
N LEU A 117 -5.26 0.29 58.50
CA LEU A 117 -6.63 0.47 59.03
C LEU A 117 -7.01 1.94 59.27
N ASP A 118 -8.09 2.32 58.59
CA ASP A 118 -9.24 3.12 59.05
C ASP A 118 -9.18 4.65 59.27
N GLN A 119 -9.98 5.31 58.42
CA GLN A 119 -11.15 6.14 58.74
C GLN A 119 -11.03 7.67 58.97
N GLN A 120 -11.86 8.35 58.16
CA GLN A 120 -12.68 9.55 58.41
C GLN A 120 -12.04 10.95 58.38
N GLY A 121 -12.54 11.77 57.43
CA GLY A 121 -13.22 13.03 57.78
C GLY A 121 -12.66 14.36 57.26
N CYS A 122 -13.45 14.98 56.37
CA CYS A 122 -13.76 16.43 56.29
C CYS A 122 -12.79 17.42 55.57
N ASP A 123 -13.35 18.01 54.51
CA ASP A 123 -13.27 19.40 54.02
C ASP A 123 -11.91 20.14 53.94
N THR A 124 -11.45 20.45 52.72
CA THR A 124 -11.64 21.75 52.04
C THR A 124 -10.73 21.90 50.81
N ARG A 125 -11.19 22.75 49.90
CA ARG A 125 -10.65 23.18 48.59
C ARG A 125 -9.15 23.52 48.58
N ASP A 126 -8.41 23.02 47.60
CA ASP A 126 -7.79 23.79 46.51
C ASP A 126 -6.65 22.99 45.83
N GLY A 127 -6.58 23.09 44.50
CA GLY A 127 -5.31 23.10 43.75
C GLY A 127 -4.68 21.76 43.34
N GLY A 128 -4.45 21.62 42.03
CA GLY A 128 -3.30 20.89 41.49
C GLY A 128 -3.58 19.47 40.96
N SER A 129 -3.66 19.35 39.63
CA SER A 129 -3.48 18.06 38.93
C SER A 129 -2.08 17.51 39.16
N PRO A 130 -1.89 16.19 39.34
CA PRO A 130 -0.58 15.57 39.24
C PRO A 130 -0.33 15.01 37.84
N ASP A 131 0.91 15.22 37.40
CA ASP A 131 1.53 14.67 36.21
C ASP A 131 1.41 13.13 36.12
N GLY A 132 0.83 12.65 35.03
CA GLY A 132 0.93 11.28 34.56
C GLY A 132 1.94 11.20 33.41
N ALA A 133 3.10 10.61 33.68
CA ALA A 133 4.19 10.44 32.73
C ALA A 133 3.77 9.64 31.48
N VAL A 134 3.80 10.29 30.33
CA VAL A 134 3.74 9.64 29.01
C VAL A 134 5.16 9.28 28.59
N VAL A 135 5.41 7.98 28.42
CA VAL A 135 6.64 7.46 27.82
C VAL A 135 6.60 7.76 26.32
N ALA A 136 7.30 8.81 25.89
CA ALA A 136 7.50 9.15 24.50
C ALA A 136 8.65 8.31 23.90
N LEU A 137 8.36 7.57 22.83
CA LEU A 137 9.37 6.96 21.95
C LEU A 137 10.05 8.05 21.11
N PRO A 138 11.39 8.03 20.92
CA PRO A 138 12.09 9.12 20.27
C PRO A 138 11.93 9.07 18.75
N VAL A 139 11.29 10.11 18.19
CA VAL A 139 11.33 10.43 16.76
C VAL A 139 12.47 11.41 16.51
N VAL A 140 13.45 11.01 15.70
CA VAL A 140 14.59 11.84 15.30
C VAL A 140 14.13 12.89 14.28
N LEU A 141 13.88 14.11 14.75
CA LEU A 141 13.66 15.29 13.92
C LEU A 141 15.02 15.95 13.59
N ARG A 142 15.36 16.05 12.30
CA ARG A 142 16.45 16.92 11.85
C ARG A 142 15.95 18.37 11.76
N ARG A 143 16.38 19.19 12.72
CA ARG A 143 16.28 20.67 12.67
C ARG A 143 17.22 21.21 11.58
N GLY A 144 16.67 21.89 10.58
CA GLY A 144 17.42 22.81 9.73
C GLY A 144 17.51 24.16 10.41
N VAL A 145 18.73 24.60 10.73
CA VAL A 145 19.05 25.93 11.22
C VAL A 145 19.00 26.91 10.05
N LEU A 146 18.01 27.80 10.02
CA LEU A 146 18.09 29.03 9.23
C LEU A 146 18.64 30.12 10.14
N GLY A 147 19.86 30.54 9.88
CA GLY A 147 20.49 31.67 10.56
C GLY A 147 20.05 32.99 9.94
N ASP A 148 19.67 33.92 10.82
CA ASP A 148 19.53 35.35 10.56
C ASP A 148 20.74 35.92 9.80
N ARG A 149 20.51 36.43 8.59
CA ARG A 149 21.21 37.58 8.02
C ARG A 149 20.35 38.19 6.93
N LEU A 150 19.61 39.26 7.26
CA LEU A 150 19.31 40.40 6.39
C LEU A 150 18.68 41.51 7.27
N ARG A 151 19.54 42.28 7.94
CA ARG A 151 19.25 43.67 8.34
C ARG A 151 20.26 44.55 7.62
N GLY A 152 19.75 45.52 6.89
CA GLY A 152 20.52 46.47 6.09
C GLY A 152 19.59 47.42 5.35
N ASP A 153 19.10 48.39 6.10
CA ASP A 153 18.71 49.76 5.73
C ASP A 153 17.67 50.03 4.63
N VAL A 154 16.48 50.37 5.13
CA VAL A 154 15.51 51.24 4.49
C VAL A 154 15.95 52.69 4.71
N ALA A 155 16.30 53.40 3.64
CA ALA A 155 16.34 54.86 3.64
C ALA A 155 15.50 55.40 2.47
N ALA A 156 14.43 56.08 2.85
CA ALA A 156 13.46 56.74 1.98
C ALA A 156 14.09 57.87 1.15
N ARG A 157 13.75 57.96 -0.13
CA ARG A 157 13.67 59.24 -0.85
C ARG A 157 12.47 59.25 -1.80
N ARG A 158 11.60 60.25 -1.58
CA ARG A 158 10.44 60.62 -2.40
C ARG A 158 10.89 61.34 -3.69
N ALA A 159 9.98 61.32 -4.66
CA ALA A 159 10.03 61.85 -6.04
C ALA A 159 10.32 63.37 -6.17
N PRO A 160 10.44 63.89 -7.40
CA PRO A 160 9.23 64.41 -8.06
C PRO A 160 9.12 64.10 -9.56
N ALA A 161 7.96 64.47 -10.11
CA ALA A 161 7.45 64.20 -11.43
C ALA A 161 7.67 65.34 -12.44
N ARG A 162 7.63 64.96 -13.72
CA ARG A 162 7.20 65.68 -14.95
C ARG A 162 7.87 67.00 -15.33
N GLU A 163 8.38 67.03 -16.57
CA GLU A 163 8.19 68.15 -17.50
C GLU A 163 8.14 67.63 -18.95
N GLU A 164 7.13 68.09 -19.69
CA GLU A 164 6.95 67.95 -21.14
C GLU A 164 7.87 68.96 -21.86
N HIS A 165 8.44 68.60 -23.01
CA HIS A 165 8.69 69.55 -24.10
C HIS A 165 8.77 68.86 -25.46
N ALA A 166 8.24 69.55 -26.47
CA ALA A 166 7.96 69.12 -27.81
C ALA A 166 9.12 69.36 -28.80
N GLY A 167 9.11 68.58 -29.90
CA GLY A 167 9.63 68.96 -31.21
C GLY A 167 11.12 68.74 -31.48
N GLU A 168 11.46 67.80 -32.38
CA GLU A 168 11.78 68.11 -33.79
C GLU A 168 12.36 66.89 -34.56
N ARG A 169 11.71 66.63 -35.72
CA ARG A 169 12.21 66.18 -37.04
C ARG A 169 13.20 65.02 -37.19
N HIS A 170 12.72 64.03 -37.96
CA HIS A 170 13.43 62.96 -38.67
C HIS A 170 14.61 63.44 -39.56
N PRO A 171 15.56 62.54 -39.86
CA PRO A 171 15.56 61.96 -41.20
C PRO A 171 15.52 60.43 -41.20
N ALA A 172 15.20 59.90 -42.37
CA ALA A 172 15.01 58.51 -42.72
C ALA A 172 16.31 57.67 -42.59
N ASP A 173 16.18 56.37 -42.35
CA ASP A 173 16.76 55.36 -43.24
C ASP A 173 16.42 53.91 -42.84
N HIS A 174 16.15 53.13 -43.88
CA HIS A 174 16.15 51.66 -43.99
C HIS A 174 15.13 50.82 -43.21
N HIS A 175 13.98 50.60 -43.85
CA HIS A 175 13.12 49.43 -43.64
C HIS A 175 13.85 48.14 -44.02
N ALA A 176 14.51 47.50 -43.06
CA ALA A 176 14.72 46.06 -43.10
C ALA A 176 13.40 45.40 -42.66
N SER A 177 12.63 44.89 -43.62
CA SER A 177 11.48 44.03 -43.35
C SER A 177 11.99 42.73 -42.71
N VAL A 178 12.03 42.70 -41.38
CA VAL A 178 12.09 41.44 -40.64
C VAL A 178 10.75 40.76 -40.87
N SER A 179 10.72 39.87 -41.85
CA SER A 179 9.73 38.80 -41.92
C SER A 179 9.77 38.11 -40.56
N ILE A 180 8.78 38.37 -39.71
CA ILE A 180 8.45 37.50 -38.59
C ILE A 180 7.92 36.25 -39.26
N ALA A 181 8.85 35.37 -39.67
CA ALA A 181 8.53 33.98 -39.88
C ALA A 181 7.79 33.56 -38.62
N GLN A 182 6.53 33.13 -38.80
CA GLN A 182 5.82 32.37 -37.80
C GLN A 182 6.68 31.14 -37.54
N SER A 183 7.60 31.29 -36.59
CA SER A 183 8.27 30.21 -35.90
C SER A 183 7.14 29.41 -35.31
N SER A 184 6.73 28.37 -36.04
CA SER A 184 5.98 27.27 -35.46
C SER A 184 6.76 26.87 -34.23
N LEU A 185 6.27 27.21 -33.04
CA LEU A 185 6.76 26.64 -31.79
C LEU A 185 6.73 25.13 -32.03
N ALA A 186 7.90 24.54 -32.31
CA ALA A 186 8.00 23.11 -32.53
C ALA A 186 7.50 22.48 -31.24
N VAL A 187 6.31 21.89 -31.28
CA VAL A 187 5.71 21.25 -30.12
C VAL A 187 6.62 20.06 -29.81
N THR A 188 7.46 20.19 -28.79
CA THR A 188 8.32 19.10 -28.34
C THR A 188 7.42 17.90 -28.04
N PRO A 189 7.63 16.74 -28.67
CA PRO A 189 6.85 15.53 -28.40
C PRO A 189 6.89 15.16 -26.92
N ARG A 190 5.74 14.89 -26.33
CA ARG A 190 5.58 14.67 -24.88
C ARG A 190 5.16 13.25 -24.53
N THR A 191 5.65 12.77 -23.39
CA THR A 191 5.18 11.52 -22.76
C THR A 191 3.76 11.70 -22.21
N LEU A 192 3.12 10.59 -21.83
CA LEU A 192 1.77 10.66 -21.25
C LEU A 192 1.76 11.45 -19.94
N THR A 193 2.72 11.22 -19.05
CA THR A 193 2.83 11.96 -17.77
C THR A 193 3.04 13.46 -18.00
N GLU A 194 3.87 13.85 -18.97
CA GLU A 194 4.06 15.26 -19.33
C GLU A 194 2.77 15.90 -19.86
N LYS A 195 1.98 15.18 -20.67
CA LYS A 195 0.68 15.67 -21.15
C LYS A 195 -0.34 15.83 -20.03
N LEU A 196 -0.42 14.84 -19.13
CA LEU A 196 -1.34 14.85 -17.98
C LEU A 196 -1.09 16.05 -17.07
N LEU A 197 0.16 16.23 -16.64
CA LEU A 197 0.54 17.36 -15.79
C LEU A 197 0.49 18.68 -16.55
N GLY A 198 0.90 18.69 -17.82
CA GLY A 198 0.89 19.88 -18.67
C GLY A 198 -0.49 20.44 -18.94
N ARG A 199 -1.54 19.60 -18.94
CA ARG A 199 -2.94 20.06 -19.08
C ARG A 199 -3.42 20.86 -17.86
N LYS A 200 -2.87 20.59 -16.67
CA LYS A 200 -3.26 21.23 -15.42
C LYS A 200 -2.34 22.38 -15.02
N ALA A 201 -1.12 22.42 -15.55
CA ALA A 201 -0.16 23.46 -15.27
C ALA A 201 -0.55 24.81 -15.90
N ALA A 202 -0.32 25.90 -15.18
CA ALA A 202 -0.52 27.27 -15.69
C ALA A 202 0.54 27.72 -16.71
N ALA A 203 1.62 26.95 -16.87
CA ALA A 203 2.71 27.22 -17.79
C ALA A 203 3.14 25.91 -18.47
N PRO A 204 3.78 25.97 -19.67
CA PRO A 204 4.32 24.78 -20.32
C PRO A 204 5.26 24.02 -19.39
N VAL A 205 4.97 22.73 -19.22
CA VAL A 205 5.79 21.81 -18.42
C VAL A 205 6.97 21.29 -19.22
N VAL A 206 8.09 21.06 -18.55
CA VAL A 206 9.30 20.44 -19.13
C VAL A 206 9.83 19.42 -18.12
N ALA A 207 10.05 18.17 -18.56
CA ALA A 207 10.66 17.16 -17.69
C ALA A 207 12.03 17.63 -17.15
N GLY A 208 12.30 17.31 -15.88
CA GLY A 208 13.54 17.67 -15.20
C GLY A 208 13.65 19.14 -14.75
N SER A 209 12.62 19.96 -14.96
CA SER A 209 12.56 21.32 -14.41
C SER A 209 11.95 21.37 -12.99
N ALA A 210 12.14 22.50 -12.28
CA ALA A 210 12.12 22.59 -10.82
C ALA A 210 10.80 22.13 -10.16
N PHE A 211 9.76 22.97 -10.16
CA PHE A 211 8.47 22.67 -9.54
C PHE A 211 7.37 23.49 -10.20
N PHE A 212 6.25 22.86 -10.50
CA PHE A 212 5.04 23.49 -11.01
C PHE A 212 3.93 23.36 -9.98
N ARG A 213 3.11 24.40 -9.88
CA ARG A 213 1.88 24.34 -9.09
C ARG A 213 0.81 23.66 -9.94
N ILE A 214 0.39 22.49 -9.50
CA ILE A 214 -0.54 21.62 -10.22
C ILE A 214 -1.84 21.51 -9.40
N PRO A 215 -2.96 22.01 -9.92
CA PRO A 215 -4.28 21.70 -9.39
C PRO A 215 -4.59 20.22 -9.55
N ILE A 216 -5.19 19.63 -8.52
CA ILE A 216 -5.55 18.21 -8.52
C ILE A 216 -7.05 18.00 -8.73
N ASP A 217 -7.40 16.82 -9.19
CA ASP A 217 -8.79 16.41 -9.40
C ASP A 217 -9.36 15.72 -8.16
N LEU A 218 -8.58 14.86 -7.50
CA LEU A 218 -8.98 14.15 -6.27
C LEU A 218 -7.82 14.05 -5.27
N VAL A 219 -8.17 14.09 -3.97
CA VAL A 219 -7.28 13.70 -2.86
C VAL A 219 -7.73 12.36 -2.30
N LEU A 220 -6.91 11.33 -2.43
CA LEU A 220 -7.16 10.06 -1.73
C LEU A 220 -6.67 10.16 -0.27
N GLY A 221 -7.54 9.81 0.67
CA GLY A 221 -7.22 9.79 2.09
C GLY A 221 -7.72 8.53 2.77
N HIS A 222 -7.05 8.12 3.84
CA HIS A 222 -7.52 7.03 4.69
C HIS A 222 -7.40 7.37 6.17
N ASP A 223 -8.15 6.64 6.98
CA ASP A 223 -8.26 6.76 8.43
C ASP A 223 -6.92 6.95 9.15
N ALA A 224 -5.91 6.14 8.85
CA ALA A 224 -4.62 6.23 9.55
C ALA A 224 -3.87 7.54 9.28
N THR A 225 -3.70 7.94 8.01
CA THR A 225 -2.87 9.12 7.69
C THR A 225 -3.64 10.42 7.89
N ILE A 226 -4.91 10.50 7.51
CA ILE A 226 -5.70 11.73 7.69
C ILE A 226 -5.86 12.05 9.17
N ALA A 227 -6.08 11.06 10.04
CA ALA A 227 -6.17 11.29 11.48
C ALA A 227 -4.91 11.92 12.09
N LEU A 228 -3.72 11.63 11.54
CA LEU A 228 -2.46 12.26 11.97
C LEU A 228 -2.40 13.75 11.61
N LEU A 229 -3.16 14.20 10.62
CA LEU A 229 -3.15 15.59 10.14
C LEU A 229 -4.18 16.47 10.82
N ILE A 230 -5.23 15.91 11.42
CA ILE A 230 -6.39 16.65 11.96
C ILE A 230 -5.97 17.82 12.84
N GLU A 231 -5.05 17.61 13.78
CA GLU A 231 -4.63 18.67 14.70
C GLU A 231 -3.90 19.80 13.97
N ARG A 232 -2.98 19.46 13.05
CA ARG A 232 -2.25 20.45 12.24
C ARG A 232 -3.19 21.20 11.31
N PHE A 233 -4.16 20.51 10.73
CA PHE A 233 -5.20 21.08 9.89
C PHE A 233 -6.06 22.07 10.67
N ARG A 234 -6.58 21.69 11.85
CA ARG A 234 -7.37 22.57 12.72
C ARG A 234 -6.60 23.82 13.16
N ARG A 235 -5.30 23.70 13.45
CA ARG A 235 -4.43 24.85 13.77
C ARG A 235 -4.25 25.82 12.60
N ALA A 236 -4.43 25.38 11.35
CA ALA A 236 -4.40 26.28 10.20
C ALA A 236 -5.63 27.20 10.15
N GLY A 237 -6.71 26.89 10.89
CA GLY A 237 -7.89 27.74 11.01
C GLY A 237 -8.68 27.88 9.69
N ARG A 238 -8.59 26.88 8.81
CA ARG A 238 -9.23 26.86 7.49
C ARG A 238 -10.07 25.59 7.32
N ARG A 239 -10.99 25.64 6.37
CA ARG A 239 -11.82 24.51 5.91
C ARG A 239 -11.15 23.79 4.75
N ILE A 240 -11.55 22.54 4.52
CA ILE A 240 -11.09 21.78 3.35
C ILE A 240 -11.47 22.55 2.09
N TRP A 241 -10.53 22.67 1.14
CA TRP A 241 -10.70 23.45 -0.07
C TRP A 241 -11.93 23.01 -0.89
N ASP A 242 -12.10 21.70 -1.09
CA ASP A 242 -13.25 21.12 -1.77
C ASP A 242 -13.55 19.73 -1.18
N PRO A 243 -14.55 19.62 -0.28
CA PRO A 243 -14.92 18.34 0.33
C PRO A 243 -15.38 17.28 -0.68
N ALA A 244 -15.96 17.69 -1.83
CA ALA A 244 -16.43 16.75 -2.85
C ALA A 244 -15.28 16.07 -3.61
N ARG A 245 -14.06 16.64 -3.57
CA ARG A 245 -12.84 16.08 -4.15
C ARG A 245 -12.01 15.24 -3.17
N CYS A 246 -12.46 15.11 -1.92
CA CYS A 246 -11.82 14.27 -0.93
C CYS A 246 -12.35 12.85 -1.03
N PHE A 247 -11.56 11.95 -1.63
CA PHE A 247 -11.85 10.52 -1.76
C PHE A 247 -11.34 9.79 -0.51
N PHE A 248 -12.14 9.84 0.56
CA PHE A 248 -11.73 9.43 1.90
C PHE A 248 -12.37 8.09 2.28
N ALA A 249 -11.54 7.08 2.55
CA ALA A 249 -11.96 5.73 2.90
C ALA A 249 -11.48 5.31 4.29
N ALA A 250 -12.09 4.28 4.87
CA ALA A 250 -11.65 3.67 6.12
C ALA A 250 -11.39 2.18 5.91
N ASP A 251 -10.12 1.82 5.76
CA ASP A 251 -9.67 0.49 5.34
C ASP A 251 -8.49 -0.05 6.15
N HIS A 252 -7.81 0.77 6.96
CA HIS A 252 -6.72 0.30 7.79
C HIS A 252 -7.25 -0.21 9.13
N PHE A 253 -8.03 0.59 9.85
CA PHE A 253 -8.50 0.25 11.20
C PHE A 253 -9.96 -0.20 11.23
N THR A 254 -10.41 -0.92 10.19
CA THR A 254 -11.80 -1.36 10.06
C THR A 254 -11.93 -2.90 9.96
N PRO A 255 -12.67 -3.55 10.88
CA PRO A 255 -13.02 -3.05 12.20
C PRO A 255 -11.75 -2.84 13.07
N PRO A 256 -11.77 -1.92 14.05
CA PRO A 256 -10.59 -1.63 14.84
C PRO A 256 -10.23 -2.82 15.74
N SER A 257 -8.94 -3.15 15.81
CA SER A 257 -8.44 -4.29 16.59
C SER A 257 -7.99 -3.92 18.00
N THR A 258 -7.92 -2.63 18.34
CA THR A 258 -7.57 -2.12 19.66
C THR A 258 -8.38 -0.84 19.98
N PRO A 259 -8.54 -0.47 21.26
CA PRO A 259 -9.20 0.78 21.65
C PRO A 259 -8.55 2.03 21.02
N GLU A 260 -7.22 2.09 20.95
CA GLU A 260 -6.51 3.25 20.39
C GLU A 260 -6.82 3.41 18.89
N ARG A 261 -6.94 2.30 18.16
CA ARG A 261 -7.35 2.32 16.75
C ARG A 261 -8.81 2.70 16.58
N ALA A 262 -9.67 2.30 17.51
CA ALA A 262 -11.07 2.73 17.53
C ALA A 262 -11.17 4.26 17.75
N ASP A 263 -10.37 4.84 18.65
CA ASP A 263 -10.33 6.28 18.89
C ASP A 263 -9.81 7.07 17.68
N ILE A 264 -8.80 6.53 16.98
CA ILE A 264 -8.30 7.12 15.73
C ILE A 264 -9.41 7.14 14.67
N LEU A 265 -10.07 6.01 14.46
CA LEU A 265 -11.18 5.90 13.50
C LEU A 265 -12.33 6.84 13.87
N HIS A 266 -12.71 6.90 15.16
CA HIS A 266 -13.75 7.79 15.63
C HIS A 266 -13.44 9.27 15.34
N ARG A 267 -12.22 9.73 15.64
CA ARG A 267 -11.78 11.10 15.33
C ARG A 267 -11.75 11.39 13.84
N TYR A 268 -11.37 10.42 13.02
CA TYR A 268 -11.37 10.54 11.57
C TYR A 268 -12.79 10.76 11.01
N LEU A 269 -13.76 9.96 11.45
CA LEU A 269 -15.16 10.09 11.02
C LEU A 269 -15.78 11.41 11.49
N ALA A 270 -15.47 11.84 12.72
CA ALA A 270 -15.89 13.15 13.22
C ALA A 270 -15.31 14.29 12.37
N PHE A 271 -14.02 14.22 12.01
CA PHE A 271 -13.40 15.21 11.13
C PHE A 271 -14.04 15.26 9.75
N MET A 272 -14.36 14.11 9.15
CA MET A 272 -15.08 14.07 7.87
C MET A 272 -16.45 14.74 7.97
N ALA A 273 -17.20 14.50 9.04
CA ALA A 273 -18.48 15.15 9.28
C ALA A 273 -18.33 16.67 9.45
N ASP A 274 -17.40 17.11 10.30
CA ASP A 274 -17.10 18.52 10.55
C ASP A 274 -16.76 19.27 9.25
N GLU A 275 -15.93 18.66 8.40
CA GLU A 275 -15.49 19.21 7.13
C GLU A 275 -16.46 18.97 5.97
N SER A 276 -17.59 18.29 6.22
CA SER A 276 -18.60 17.97 5.21
C SER A 276 -18.06 17.12 4.05
N VAL A 277 -17.08 16.26 4.34
CA VAL A 277 -16.56 15.25 3.41
C VAL A 277 -17.56 14.08 3.33
N PRO A 278 -17.96 13.64 2.13
CA PRO A 278 -18.82 12.47 1.98
C PRO A 278 -18.24 11.22 2.65
N GLN A 279 -19.09 10.45 3.35
CA GLN A 279 -18.69 9.23 4.08
C GLN A 279 -19.13 7.94 3.38
N ASP A 280 -19.49 8.02 2.10
CA ASP A 280 -20.04 6.92 1.30
C ASP A 280 -19.04 5.77 1.03
N LEU A 281 -17.74 6.03 1.23
CA LEU A 281 -16.65 5.07 1.01
C LEU A 281 -16.15 4.38 2.29
N VAL A 282 -16.62 4.83 3.44
CA VAL A 282 -16.20 4.32 4.75
C VAL A 282 -16.67 2.87 4.89
N PHE A 283 -15.77 1.96 5.29
CA PHE A 283 -16.03 0.53 5.50
C PHE A 283 -16.42 -0.27 4.24
N ARG A 284 -16.10 0.25 3.05
CA ARG A 284 -16.46 -0.38 1.76
C ARG A 284 -15.34 -1.22 1.15
N GLY A 285 -14.10 -1.09 1.62
CA GLY A 285 -12.96 -1.80 1.04
C GLY A 285 -11.68 -0.99 1.08
N ILE A 286 -10.64 -1.54 0.45
CA ILE A 286 -9.33 -0.93 0.35
C ILE A 286 -9.42 0.34 -0.49
N SER A 287 -8.91 1.46 0.04
CA SER A 287 -8.99 2.81 -0.53
C SER A 287 -8.66 2.88 -2.01
N HIS A 288 -7.56 2.26 -2.45
CA HIS A 288 -7.15 2.24 -3.86
C HIS A 288 -8.07 1.42 -4.75
N GLN A 289 -8.61 0.31 -4.24
CA GLN A 289 -9.58 -0.50 -4.96
C GLN A 289 -10.88 0.28 -5.14
N LEU A 290 -11.36 0.94 -4.08
CA LEU A 290 -12.52 1.81 -4.15
C LEU A 290 -12.29 2.96 -5.14
N LEU A 291 -11.10 3.55 -5.17
CA LEU A 291 -10.78 4.62 -6.10
C LEU A 291 -10.95 4.19 -7.56
N VAL A 292 -10.48 3.00 -7.93
CA VAL A 292 -10.59 2.54 -9.32
C VAL A 292 -11.98 2.01 -9.68
N GLU A 293 -12.74 1.51 -8.68
CA GLU A 293 -14.13 1.08 -8.82
C GLU A 293 -15.12 2.25 -8.90
N ASP A 294 -14.73 3.45 -8.47
CA ASP A 294 -15.62 4.61 -8.37
C ASP A 294 -15.58 5.51 -9.61
N ARG A 295 -16.77 5.89 -10.09
CA ARG A 295 -16.95 6.76 -11.26
C ARG A 295 -16.33 8.15 -11.11
N ARG A 296 -16.06 8.62 -9.89
CA ARG A 296 -15.34 9.89 -9.64
C ARG A 296 -13.91 9.84 -10.16
N CYS A 297 -13.29 8.66 -10.27
CA CYS A 297 -11.97 8.49 -10.86
C CYS A 297 -12.08 8.22 -12.36
N GLN A 298 -11.59 9.14 -13.17
CA GLN A 298 -11.64 9.09 -14.63
C GLN A 298 -10.25 9.31 -15.23
N PRO A 299 -9.98 8.77 -16.44
CA PRO A 299 -8.73 9.03 -17.16
C PRO A 299 -8.41 10.52 -17.25
N GLY A 300 -7.14 10.85 -17.48
CA GLY A 300 -6.74 12.25 -17.65
C GLY A 300 -6.65 13.07 -16.36
N MET A 301 -7.06 12.51 -15.23
CA MET A 301 -7.02 13.17 -13.92
C MET A 301 -5.63 13.20 -13.31
N VAL A 302 -5.39 14.19 -12.46
CA VAL A 302 -4.25 14.27 -11.55
C VAL A 302 -4.74 13.99 -10.14
N ILE A 303 -4.30 12.87 -9.58
CA ILE A 303 -4.74 12.36 -8.27
C ILE A 303 -3.54 12.29 -7.33
N CYS A 304 -3.68 12.85 -6.14
CA CYS A 304 -2.67 12.76 -5.10
C CYS A 304 -3.26 12.08 -3.87
N GLY A 305 -2.49 11.29 -3.12
CA GLY A 305 -3.05 10.56 -2.00
C GLY A 305 -2.13 10.43 -0.80
N ALA A 306 -2.73 10.27 0.37
CA ALA A 306 -2.05 10.11 1.65
C ALA A 306 -1.46 8.71 1.86
N ASP A 307 -1.41 7.92 0.79
CA ASP A 307 -0.84 6.59 0.73
C ASP A 307 0.01 6.43 -0.54
N SER A 308 1.13 5.70 -0.43
CA SER A 308 2.10 5.50 -1.51
C SER A 308 1.52 4.81 -2.75
N HIS A 309 0.53 3.94 -2.57
CA HIS A 309 -0.02 3.09 -3.63
C HIS A 309 -1.15 3.76 -4.42
N THR A 310 -1.39 5.06 -4.19
CA THR A 310 -2.31 5.89 -5.00
C THR A 310 -1.99 5.81 -6.49
N VAL A 311 -0.73 5.50 -6.84
CA VAL A 311 -0.24 5.20 -8.20
C VAL A 311 -1.09 4.15 -8.95
N MET A 312 -1.85 3.30 -8.25
CA MET A 312 -2.77 2.32 -8.86
C MET A 312 -3.77 2.94 -9.84
N ALA A 313 -4.21 4.18 -9.59
CA ALA A 313 -5.12 4.88 -10.50
C ALA A 313 -4.51 5.17 -11.87
N GLY A 314 -3.18 5.07 -12.02
CA GLY A 314 -2.53 5.18 -13.34
C GLY A 314 -2.89 4.06 -14.30
N ALA A 315 -3.44 2.93 -13.84
CA ALA A 315 -4.06 1.94 -14.71
C ALA A 315 -5.28 2.48 -15.48
N LEU A 316 -5.94 3.52 -14.95
CA LEU A 316 -7.03 4.23 -15.61
C LEU A 316 -6.54 5.38 -16.49
N GLY A 317 -5.23 5.51 -16.75
CA GLY A 317 -4.67 6.63 -17.52
C GLY A 317 -4.62 7.95 -16.73
N CYS A 318 -4.62 7.88 -15.40
CA CYS A 318 -4.43 9.04 -14.52
C CYS A 318 -2.95 9.29 -14.23
N PHE A 319 -2.58 10.54 -13.99
CA PHE A 319 -1.39 10.78 -13.17
C PHE A 319 -1.81 10.57 -11.71
N ALA A 320 -1.16 9.65 -11.02
CA ALA A 320 -1.48 9.37 -9.63
C ALA A 320 -0.20 9.16 -8.82
N SER A 321 -0.09 9.79 -7.66
CA SER A 321 1.09 9.69 -6.78
C SER A 321 0.71 9.76 -5.31
N GLY A 322 1.41 8.97 -4.50
CA GLY A 322 1.38 9.15 -3.05
C GLY A 322 2.20 10.37 -2.63
N MET A 323 1.78 11.04 -1.56
CA MET A 323 2.39 12.27 -1.06
C MET A 323 2.68 12.20 0.44
N GLY A 324 3.64 13.01 0.88
CA GLY A 324 3.95 13.16 2.30
C GLY A 324 2.84 13.88 3.06
N SER A 325 2.82 13.72 4.39
CA SER A 325 1.84 14.36 5.29
C SER A 325 1.73 15.88 5.12
N THR A 326 2.86 16.56 4.89
CA THR A 326 2.90 18.01 4.65
C THR A 326 2.23 18.39 3.34
N ASP A 327 2.47 17.63 2.28
CA ASP A 327 1.88 17.90 0.96
C ASP A 327 0.38 17.59 0.95
N ILE A 328 -0.05 16.54 1.66
CA ILE A 328 -1.47 16.26 1.86
C ILE A 328 -2.14 17.37 2.66
N LEU A 329 -1.51 17.86 3.72
CA LEU A 329 -2.03 19.01 4.46
C LEU A 329 -2.17 20.24 3.55
N ALA A 330 -1.18 20.52 2.71
CA ALA A 330 -1.25 21.60 1.73
C ALA A 330 -2.40 21.39 0.74
N LEU A 331 -2.53 20.20 0.17
CA LEU A 331 -3.60 19.82 -0.75
C LEU A 331 -4.99 20.01 -0.16
N LEU A 332 -5.21 19.60 1.10
CA LEU A 332 -6.50 19.80 1.77
C LEU A 332 -6.82 21.29 1.97
N LEU A 333 -5.80 22.15 2.07
CA LEU A 333 -5.96 23.59 2.27
C LEU A 333 -6.07 24.39 0.97
N THR A 334 -5.53 23.89 -0.15
CA THR A 334 -5.36 24.68 -1.39
C THR A 334 -5.93 24.03 -2.64
N GLY A 335 -6.07 22.71 -2.69
CA GLY A 335 -6.39 21.98 -3.91
C GLY A 335 -5.25 21.89 -4.93
N GLU A 336 -4.04 22.31 -4.57
CA GLU A 336 -2.88 22.38 -5.46
C GLU A 336 -1.62 21.86 -4.77
N VAL A 337 -0.75 21.18 -5.52
CA VAL A 337 0.55 20.67 -5.04
C VAL A 337 1.69 21.17 -5.93
N LEU A 338 2.90 21.25 -5.37
CA LEU A 338 4.13 21.54 -6.11
C LEU A 338 4.76 20.23 -6.60
N LEU A 339 4.83 20.04 -7.92
CA LEU A 339 5.40 18.83 -8.52
C LEU A 339 6.55 19.18 -9.47
N SER A 340 7.65 18.44 -9.37
CA SER A 340 8.60 18.31 -10.47
C SER A 340 8.02 17.38 -11.53
N ILE A 341 8.36 17.60 -12.79
CA ILE A 341 7.87 16.78 -13.90
C ILE A 341 8.89 15.67 -14.16
N PRO A 342 8.55 14.39 -13.91
CA PRO A 342 9.52 13.31 -14.03
C PRO A 342 9.78 12.96 -15.50
N GLY A 343 11.02 12.55 -15.80
CA GLY A 343 11.29 11.80 -17.03
C GLY A 343 10.58 10.45 -16.99
N SER A 344 10.37 9.79 -18.14
CA SER A 344 9.63 8.53 -18.19
C SER A 344 10.48 7.35 -18.68
N ILE A 345 10.28 6.17 -18.09
CA ILE A 345 10.72 4.88 -18.63
C ILE A 345 9.53 4.26 -19.35
N ARG A 346 9.72 3.88 -20.63
CA ARG A 346 8.71 3.16 -21.39
C ARG A 346 8.85 1.66 -21.16
N ILE A 347 7.73 0.98 -20.92
CA ILE A 347 7.64 -0.47 -20.73
C ILE A 347 6.63 -1.02 -21.73
N ASP A 348 7.10 -1.83 -22.68
CA ASP A 348 6.27 -2.49 -23.68
C ASP A 348 6.07 -3.97 -23.31
N PHE A 349 4.81 -4.40 -23.18
CA PHE A 349 4.44 -5.81 -23.02
C PHE A 349 4.14 -6.42 -24.38
N GLU A 350 4.76 -7.55 -24.69
CA GLU A 350 4.61 -8.23 -25.98
C GLU A 350 4.38 -9.74 -25.82
N GLY A 351 3.91 -10.39 -26.89
CA GLY A 351 3.65 -11.82 -26.93
C GLY A 351 2.21 -12.20 -26.56
N ALA A 352 2.01 -13.47 -26.25
CA ALA A 352 0.72 -14.00 -25.81
C ALA A 352 0.78 -14.31 -24.32
N MET A 353 -0.13 -13.72 -23.54
CA MET A 353 -0.19 -13.93 -22.10
C MET A 353 -0.63 -15.37 -21.78
N PRO A 354 0.21 -16.18 -21.11
CA PRO A 354 -0.21 -17.48 -20.62
C PRO A 354 -1.32 -17.35 -19.58
N GLU A 355 -2.21 -18.36 -19.47
CA GLU A 355 -3.33 -18.34 -18.51
C GLU A 355 -2.90 -18.32 -17.03
N TRP A 356 -1.66 -18.73 -16.76
CA TRP A 356 -1.08 -18.71 -15.42
C TRP A 356 -0.42 -17.38 -15.06
N LEU A 357 -0.24 -16.45 -16.01
CA LEU A 357 0.53 -15.23 -15.80
C LEU A 357 -0.37 -14.08 -15.35
N PHE A 358 -0.09 -13.51 -14.16
CA PHE A 358 -0.89 -12.43 -13.57
C PHE A 358 -0.11 -11.12 -13.54
N GLY A 359 -0.83 -10.00 -13.36
CA GLY A 359 -0.20 -8.68 -13.22
C GLY A 359 0.84 -8.60 -12.12
N LYS A 360 0.74 -9.43 -11.08
CA LYS A 360 1.77 -9.56 -10.03
C LYS A 360 3.10 -10.07 -10.59
N ASP A 361 3.09 -11.10 -11.43
CA ASP A 361 4.32 -11.64 -12.03
C ASP A 361 4.96 -10.60 -12.96
N LEU A 362 4.15 -9.87 -13.73
CA LEU A 362 4.62 -8.77 -14.57
C LEU A 362 5.22 -7.61 -13.77
N ALA A 363 4.60 -7.24 -12.65
CA ALA A 363 5.12 -6.23 -11.74
C ALA A 363 6.46 -6.66 -11.12
N LEU A 364 6.58 -7.92 -10.71
CA LEU A 364 7.83 -8.49 -10.22
C LEU A 364 8.90 -8.50 -11.31
N GLU A 365 8.55 -8.81 -12.56
CA GLU A 365 9.49 -8.76 -13.68
C GLU A 365 10.03 -7.34 -13.93
N ILE A 366 9.17 -6.32 -13.86
CA ILE A 366 9.58 -4.91 -13.96
C ILE A 366 10.59 -4.57 -12.85
N ILE A 367 10.26 -4.92 -11.61
CA ILE A 367 11.14 -4.66 -10.45
C ILE A 367 12.44 -5.45 -10.56
N ARG A 368 12.42 -6.68 -11.10
CA ARG A 368 13.62 -7.48 -11.33
C ARG A 368 14.57 -6.84 -12.33
N GLN A 369 14.04 -6.18 -13.38
CA GLN A 369 14.85 -5.50 -14.40
C GLN A 369 15.33 -4.10 -13.99
N LEU A 370 14.57 -3.40 -13.15
CA LEU A 370 14.90 -2.05 -12.68
C LEU A 370 15.69 -2.05 -11.37
N GLY A 371 15.45 -3.03 -10.50
CA GLY A 371 15.86 -3.03 -9.11
C GLY A 371 14.89 -2.26 -8.20
N GLU A 372 15.01 -2.47 -6.89
CA GLU A 372 14.32 -1.66 -5.89
C GLU A 372 14.79 -0.19 -6.01
N GLY A 373 13.86 0.73 -6.26
CA GLY A 373 14.20 2.13 -6.49
C GLY A 373 14.87 2.46 -7.83
N GLY A 374 14.87 1.54 -8.82
CA GLY A 374 15.45 1.77 -10.14
C GLY A 374 14.78 2.88 -10.98
N ALA A 375 13.64 3.38 -10.54
CA ALA A 375 12.85 4.43 -11.16
C ALA A 375 12.60 5.65 -10.24
N VAL A 376 13.45 5.88 -9.24
CA VAL A 376 13.37 7.09 -8.39
C VAL A 376 13.33 8.36 -9.24
N ASP A 377 12.37 9.25 -8.93
CA ASP A 377 12.09 10.51 -9.64
C ASP A 377 11.71 10.33 -11.13
N LEU A 378 11.31 9.12 -11.53
CA LEU A 378 10.86 8.79 -12.88
C LEU A 378 9.41 8.28 -12.88
N ALA A 379 8.74 8.46 -14.01
CA ALA A 379 7.46 7.83 -14.31
C ALA A 379 7.68 6.51 -15.05
N LEU A 380 6.79 5.54 -14.84
CA LEU A 380 6.69 4.35 -15.67
C LEU A 380 5.50 4.52 -16.63
N GLU A 381 5.73 4.42 -17.93
CA GLU A 381 4.69 4.46 -18.96
C GLU A 381 4.53 3.08 -19.60
N TYR A 382 3.37 2.47 -19.41
CA TYR A 382 3.06 1.11 -19.81
C TYR A 382 2.29 1.07 -21.13
N ARG A 383 2.74 0.19 -22.04
CA ARG A 383 2.08 -0.07 -23.33
C ARG A 383 1.83 -1.55 -23.49
N ASP A 384 0.59 -1.87 -23.81
CA ASP A 384 0.14 -3.24 -23.99
C ASP A 384 0.10 -3.58 -25.49
N GLY A 385 1.09 -4.35 -25.94
CA GLY A 385 1.16 -4.94 -27.27
C GLY A 385 0.90 -6.45 -27.26
N THR A 386 0.31 -6.98 -26.18
CA THR A 386 0.04 -8.42 -26.08
C THR A 386 -1.13 -8.81 -26.98
N ALA A 387 -1.07 -9.99 -27.59
CA ALA A 387 -2.10 -10.43 -28.56
C ALA A 387 -3.49 -10.59 -27.92
N SER A 388 -3.55 -10.92 -26.63
CA SER A 388 -4.79 -11.09 -25.87
C SER A 388 -5.24 -9.82 -25.14
N GLY A 389 -4.38 -8.80 -25.07
CA GLY A 389 -4.50 -7.70 -24.10
C GLY A 389 -4.24 -8.15 -22.65
N LEU A 390 -3.88 -7.18 -21.82
CA LEU A 390 -3.81 -7.28 -20.36
C LEU A 390 -5.15 -6.93 -19.74
N THR A 391 -5.67 -7.76 -18.84
CA THR A 391 -6.89 -7.43 -18.06
C THR A 391 -6.67 -6.19 -17.21
N MET A 392 -7.76 -5.46 -16.90
CA MET A 392 -7.65 -4.32 -15.97
C MET A 392 -7.13 -4.72 -14.60
N ASP A 393 -7.50 -5.90 -14.09
CA ASP A 393 -6.98 -6.44 -12.83
C ASP A 393 -5.46 -6.62 -12.86
N SER A 394 -4.92 -7.11 -13.99
CA SER A 394 -3.47 -7.16 -14.21
C SER A 394 -2.85 -5.76 -14.26
N ARG A 395 -3.48 -4.80 -14.96
CA ARG A 395 -3.00 -3.41 -15.04
C ARG A 395 -2.99 -2.71 -13.68
N PHE A 396 -4.02 -2.96 -12.87
CA PHE A 396 -4.09 -2.45 -11.50
C PHE A 396 -2.93 -2.97 -10.66
N ALA A 397 -2.64 -4.28 -10.70
CA ALA A 397 -1.49 -4.85 -9.99
C ALA A 397 -0.15 -4.22 -10.43
N ILE A 398 0.04 -4.02 -11.73
CA ILE A 398 1.25 -3.41 -12.31
C ILE A 398 1.39 -1.95 -11.88
N ALA A 399 0.36 -1.12 -12.09
CA ALA A 399 0.38 0.29 -11.73
C ALA A 399 0.57 0.49 -10.23
N ASN A 400 -0.10 -0.34 -9.41
CA ASN A 400 -0.01 -0.31 -7.96
C ASN A 400 1.44 -0.57 -7.47
N MET A 401 2.19 -1.46 -8.12
CA MET A 401 3.58 -1.77 -7.73
C MET A 401 4.64 -0.82 -8.31
N ALA A 402 4.25 0.19 -9.09
CA ALA A 402 5.20 1.17 -9.65
C ALA A 402 6.06 1.84 -8.56
N VAL A 403 5.46 2.13 -7.41
CA VAL A 403 6.15 2.77 -6.28
C VAL A 403 7.23 1.89 -5.65
N GLU A 404 7.15 0.57 -5.81
CA GLU A 404 8.19 -0.35 -5.29
C GLU A 404 9.44 -0.35 -6.17
N ALA A 405 9.32 0.05 -7.44
CA ALA A 405 10.46 0.41 -8.28
C ALA A 405 10.95 1.85 -7.99
N GLY A 406 10.34 2.57 -7.04
CA GLY A 406 10.66 3.97 -6.71
C GLY A 406 10.01 5.02 -7.61
N ALA A 407 9.15 4.60 -8.54
CA ALA A 407 8.55 5.52 -9.51
C ALA A 407 7.59 6.52 -8.85
N THR A 408 7.57 7.75 -9.39
CA THR A 408 6.60 8.78 -9.00
C THR A 408 5.18 8.37 -9.36
N ASN A 409 4.99 7.80 -10.56
CA ASN A 409 3.74 7.20 -11.00
C ASN A 409 4.00 6.06 -11.98
N GLY A 410 3.01 5.18 -12.15
CA GLY A 410 2.96 4.22 -13.24
C GLY A 410 1.65 4.37 -13.99
N VAL A 411 1.70 4.70 -15.27
CA VAL A 411 0.50 5.02 -16.07
C VAL A 411 0.40 4.15 -17.31
N PHE A 412 -0.77 3.56 -17.53
CA PHE A 412 -1.09 2.85 -18.77
C PHE A 412 -1.56 3.82 -19.83
N VAL A 413 -1.08 3.63 -21.06
CA VAL A 413 -1.65 4.32 -22.21
C VAL A 413 -3.10 3.86 -22.40
N PRO A 414 -4.09 4.78 -22.44
CA PRO A 414 -5.50 4.42 -22.64
C PRO A 414 -5.77 3.65 -23.93
N ASP A 415 -6.54 2.58 -23.84
CA ASP A 415 -6.93 1.71 -24.96
C ASP A 415 -8.32 1.07 -24.78
N ASP A 416 -8.71 0.17 -25.68
CA ASP A 416 -10.06 -0.41 -25.68
C ASP A 416 -10.35 -1.30 -24.46
N THR A 417 -9.33 -1.87 -23.81
CA THR A 417 -9.51 -2.58 -22.54
C THR A 417 -9.99 -1.63 -21.45
N LEU A 418 -9.35 -0.46 -21.33
CA LEU A 418 -9.78 0.57 -20.40
C LEU A 418 -11.18 1.08 -20.76
N ARG A 419 -11.46 1.28 -22.06
CA ARG A 419 -12.78 1.71 -22.53
C ARG A 419 -13.88 0.72 -22.13
N GLY A 420 -13.64 -0.58 -22.31
CA GLY A 420 -14.57 -1.63 -21.92
C GLY A 420 -14.81 -1.67 -20.42
N TYR A 421 -13.76 -1.56 -19.62
CA TYR A 421 -13.87 -1.52 -18.16
C TYR A 421 -14.69 -0.32 -17.67
N LEU A 422 -14.45 0.87 -18.21
CA LEU A 422 -15.20 2.06 -17.83
C LEU A 422 -16.67 1.97 -18.23
N ALA A 423 -16.97 1.39 -19.40
CA ALA A 423 -18.35 1.14 -19.82
C ALA A 423 -19.08 0.18 -18.88
N GLU A 424 -18.40 -0.87 -18.39
CA GLU A 424 -18.95 -1.82 -17.41
C GLU A 424 -19.12 -1.17 -16.03
N ARG A 425 -18.07 -0.49 -15.53
CA ARG A 425 -18.02 0.13 -14.21
C ARG A 425 -19.05 1.26 -14.08
N ASP A 426 -19.13 2.13 -15.08
CA ASP A 426 -19.96 3.33 -15.02
C ASP A 426 -21.41 3.06 -15.51
N GLY A 427 -21.62 1.93 -16.20
CA GLY A 427 -22.92 1.46 -16.65
C GLY A 427 -23.68 2.48 -17.49
N ALA A 428 -25.00 2.57 -17.28
CA ALA A 428 -25.87 3.48 -18.03
C ALA A 428 -25.56 4.97 -17.78
N ALA A 429 -24.89 5.31 -16.67
CA ALA A 429 -24.48 6.68 -16.41
C ALA A 429 -23.35 7.14 -17.35
N GLY A 430 -22.60 6.18 -17.92
CA GLY A 430 -21.44 6.45 -18.75
C GLY A 430 -20.30 7.17 -18.01
N PRO A 431 -19.15 7.36 -18.67
CA PRO A 431 -18.06 8.15 -18.12
C PRO A 431 -18.51 9.61 -17.89
N LEU A 432 -17.81 10.33 -17.01
CA LEU A 432 -18.14 11.74 -16.72
C LEU A 432 -18.03 12.61 -18.00
N PRO A 433 -18.84 13.68 -18.12
CA PRO A 433 -18.75 14.61 -19.26
C PRO A 433 -17.32 15.12 -19.51
N GLY A 434 -16.89 15.14 -20.78
CA GLY A 434 -15.53 15.55 -21.16
C GLY A 434 -14.50 14.41 -21.20
N PHE A 435 -14.96 13.17 -21.08
CA PHE A 435 -14.15 11.95 -21.17
C PHE A 435 -13.33 11.83 -22.45
N GLU A 436 -13.85 12.28 -23.60
CA GLU A 436 -13.13 12.20 -24.87
C GLU A 436 -11.85 13.04 -24.85
N ALA A 437 -11.88 14.19 -24.17
CA ALA A 437 -10.72 15.04 -23.97
C ALA A 437 -9.74 14.48 -22.92
N ALA A 438 -10.14 13.44 -22.17
CA ALA A 438 -9.30 12.74 -21.20
C ALA A 438 -8.50 11.58 -21.81
N TRP A 439 -8.79 11.19 -23.06
CA TRP A 439 -8.10 10.12 -23.77
C TRP A 439 -6.76 10.58 -24.34
N LEU A 440 -5.80 10.87 -23.44
CA LEU A 440 -4.47 11.31 -23.80
C LEU A 440 -3.58 10.12 -24.14
N VAL A 441 -2.85 10.22 -25.24
CA VAL A 441 -1.80 9.27 -25.65
C VAL A 441 -0.46 10.02 -25.79
N PRO A 442 0.69 9.36 -25.55
CA PRO A 442 2.00 9.97 -25.76
C PRO A 442 2.19 10.40 -27.23
N ASP A 443 2.95 11.47 -27.47
CA ASP A 443 3.27 11.90 -28.83
C ASP A 443 4.21 10.91 -29.55
N ALA A 444 4.07 10.84 -30.87
CA ALA A 444 5.08 10.19 -31.70
C ALA A 444 6.43 10.91 -31.51
N GLY A 445 7.48 10.16 -31.16
CA GLY A 445 8.81 10.72 -30.90
C GLY A 445 9.01 11.29 -29.49
N ALA A 446 8.08 11.07 -28.55
CA ALA A 446 8.30 11.41 -27.14
C ALA A 446 9.60 10.78 -26.61
N ALA A 447 10.35 11.56 -25.82
CA ALA A 447 11.64 11.13 -25.29
C ALA A 447 11.47 10.33 -23.99
N TYR A 448 12.10 9.16 -23.92
CA TYR A 448 12.13 8.31 -22.74
C TYR A 448 13.56 8.16 -22.23
N VAL A 449 13.70 8.12 -20.90
CA VAL A 449 14.99 7.91 -20.22
C VAL A 449 15.52 6.51 -20.48
N ARG A 450 14.61 5.54 -20.58
CA ARG A 450 14.91 4.13 -20.84
C ARG A 450 13.70 3.45 -21.47
N HIS A 451 13.97 2.40 -22.25
CA HIS A 451 12.97 1.48 -22.77
C HIS A 451 13.21 0.08 -22.19
N LEU A 452 12.13 -0.57 -21.77
CA LEU A 452 12.10 -1.96 -21.37
C LEU A 452 11.07 -2.70 -22.21
N ARG A 453 11.39 -3.95 -22.54
CA ARG A 453 10.50 -4.87 -23.24
C ARG A 453 10.31 -6.10 -22.38
N ILE A 454 9.05 -6.49 -22.19
CA ILE A 454 8.67 -7.68 -21.42
C ILE A 454 7.99 -8.65 -22.39
N ASP A 455 8.70 -9.73 -22.72
CA ASP A 455 8.14 -10.85 -23.46
C ASP A 455 7.36 -11.74 -22.50
N THR A 456 6.04 -11.65 -22.58
CA THR A 456 5.11 -12.35 -21.67
C THR A 456 5.13 -13.86 -21.86
N GLY A 457 5.48 -14.35 -23.06
CA GLY A 457 5.56 -15.77 -23.36
C GLY A 457 6.81 -16.46 -22.80
N ALA A 458 7.86 -15.68 -22.50
CA ALA A 458 9.12 -16.18 -21.98
C ALA A 458 9.22 -16.17 -20.45
N LEU A 459 8.19 -15.67 -19.74
CA LEU A 459 8.21 -15.57 -18.29
C LEU A 459 7.97 -16.93 -17.63
N ARG A 460 8.38 -17.00 -16.36
CA ARG A 460 8.04 -18.07 -15.41
C ARG A 460 7.32 -17.44 -14.21
N PRO A 461 6.56 -18.21 -13.41
CA PRO A 461 6.04 -17.71 -12.14
C PRO A 461 7.17 -17.15 -11.26
N LEU A 462 6.99 -15.96 -10.70
CA LEU A 462 8.03 -15.26 -9.95
C LEU A 462 7.69 -15.14 -8.46
N VAL A 463 8.74 -15.07 -7.64
CA VAL A 463 8.64 -14.77 -6.21
C VAL A 463 9.72 -13.78 -5.77
N ALA A 464 9.33 -12.75 -5.03
CA ALA A 464 10.26 -11.85 -4.35
C ALA A 464 10.66 -12.44 -2.99
N LEU A 465 11.96 -12.52 -2.73
CA LEU A 465 12.53 -13.08 -1.51
C LEU A 465 12.43 -12.10 -0.33
N PRO A 466 12.45 -12.57 0.94
CA PRO A 466 12.26 -11.71 2.10
C PRO A 466 13.26 -10.57 2.25
N GLY A 467 12.76 -9.41 2.68
CA GLY A 467 13.57 -8.26 3.11
C GLY A 467 14.10 -7.35 2.00
N ASP A 468 14.04 -7.77 0.74
CA ASP A 468 14.55 -7.01 -0.42
C ASP A 468 13.63 -7.30 -1.62
N LEU A 469 12.96 -6.27 -2.14
CA LEU A 469 12.01 -6.42 -3.24
C LEU A 469 12.71 -6.63 -4.59
N GLY A 470 13.99 -6.27 -4.70
CA GLY A 470 14.80 -6.50 -5.91
C GLY A 470 15.29 -7.95 -6.05
N ARG A 471 15.25 -8.75 -4.97
CA ARG A 471 15.66 -10.16 -5.00
C ARG A 471 14.53 -11.06 -5.44
N ILE A 472 14.40 -11.21 -6.76
CA ILE A 472 13.31 -11.97 -7.40
C ILE A 472 13.88 -13.18 -8.13
N VAL A 473 13.28 -14.35 -7.89
CA VAL A 473 13.64 -15.63 -8.52
C VAL A 473 12.39 -16.28 -9.11
N ALA A 474 12.55 -17.29 -9.97
CA ALA A 474 11.43 -18.12 -10.36
C ALA A 474 10.92 -18.92 -9.14
N ALA A 475 9.60 -19.11 -9.05
CA ALA A 475 8.97 -19.74 -7.89
C ALA A 475 9.51 -21.15 -7.61
N GLY A 476 9.76 -21.95 -8.65
CA GLY A 476 10.38 -23.28 -8.54
C GLY A 476 11.85 -23.28 -8.09
N ASP A 477 12.53 -22.13 -8.16
CA ASP A 477 13.94 -21.99 -7.80
C ASP A 477 14.12 -21.45 -6.36
N ALA A 478 13.01 -21.09 -5.69
CA ALA A 478 13.03 -20.64 -4.31
C ALA A 478 13.38 -21.77 -3.33
N GLU A 479 14.11 -21.44 -2.26
CA GLU A 479 14.43 -22.42 -1.22
C GLU A 479 13.14 -23.03 -0.64
N PRO A 480 13.03 -24.37 -0.55
CA PRO A 480 11.80 -25.06 -0.15
C PRO A 480 11.58 -25.00 1.36
N ARG A 481 11.31 -23.80 1.87
CA ARG A 481 11.05 -23.55 3.29
C ARG A 481 9.61 -23.92 3.65
N PRO A 482 9.37 -24.52 4.83
CA PRO A 482 8.02 -24.69 5.35
C PRO A 482 7.33 -23.33 5.51
N VAL A 483 6.14 -23.21 4.94
CA VAL A 483 5.28 -22.02 5.04
C VAL A 483 4.37 -22.19 6.25
N GLN A 484 4.16 -21.13 7.03
CA GLN A 484 3.19 -21.13 8.15
C GLN A 484 1.95 -20.31 7.81
N GLN A 485 2.07 -19.34 6.90
CA GLN A 485 0.96 -18.50 6.48
C GLN A 485 0.98 -18.26 4.98
N VAL A 486 -0.21 -18.22 4.39
CA VAL A 486 -0.43 -17.68 3.05
C VAL A 486 -1.45 -16.56 3.16
N PHE A 487 -1.16 -15.43 2.54
CA PHE A 487 -2.05 -14.28 2.51
C PHE A 487 -2.43 -13.94 1.07
N ILE A 488 -3.72 -14.06 0.76
CA ILE A 488 -4.28 -13.71 -0.55
C ILE A 488 -5.31 -12.61 -0.35
N GLY A 489 -4.90 -11.36 -0.58
CA GLY A 489 -5.82 -10.24 -0.46
C GLY A 489 -5.16 -8.91 -0.15
N SER A 490 -5.06 -8.02 -1.13
CA SER A 490 -4.53 -6.66 -0.93
C SER A 490 -4.99 -5.78 -2.09
N CYS A 491 -4.63 -4.49 -2.09
CA CYS A 491 -4.79 -3.66 -3.29
C CYS A 491 -4.00 -4.19 -4.50
N ALA A 492 -3.03 -5.08 -4.31
CA ALA A 492 -2.27 -5.71 -5.38
C ALA A 492 -2.70 -7.15 -5.73
N GLY A 493 -3.58 -7.79 -4.97
CA GLY A 493 -3.91 -9.21 -5.20
C GLY A 493 -5.13 -9.72 -4.45
N GLY A 494 -6.21 -8.94 -4.42
CA GLY A 494 -7.47 -9.28 -3.74
C GLY A 494 -8.73 -9.03 -4.58
N ARG A 495 -8.60 -8.87 -5.90
CA ARG A 495 -9.75 -8.68 -6.82
C ARG A 495 -10.37 -10.03 -7.17
N LEU A 496 -11.48 -9.99 -7.92
CA LEU A 496 -12.21 -11.19 -8.31
C LEU A 496 -11.34 -12.17 -9.13
N GLU A 497 -10.54 -11.66 -10.08
CA GLU A 497 -9.55 -12.45 -10.84
C GLU A 497 -8.60 -13.22 -9.91
N ASP A 498 -8.06 -12.52 -8.90
CA ASP A 498 -7.08 -13.07 -7.97
C ASP A 498 -7.68 -14.20 -7.10
N LEU A 499 -8.88 -13.95 -6.57
CA LEU A 499 -9.56 -14.90 -5.68
C LEU A 499 -10.12 -16.11 -6.43
N ALA A 500 -10.60 -15.93 -7.66
CA ALA A 500 -11.00 -17.02 -8.54
C ALA A 500 -9.82 -17.92 -8.90
N ALA A 501 -8.65 -17.33 -9.18
CA ALA A 501 -7.42 -18.08 -9.43
C ALA A 501 -6.99 -18.91 -8.22
N ALA A 502 -7.08 -18.35 -7.02
CA ALA A 502 -6.81 -19.09 -5.78
C ALA A 502 -7.80 -20.24 -5.57
N ALA A 503 -9.11 -19.98 -5.74
CA ALA A 503 -10.16 -20.98 -5.59
C ALA A 503 -9.98 -22.15 -6.57
N ARG A 504 -9.52 -21.89 -7.80
CA ARG A 504 -9.18 -22.94 -8.76
C ARG A 504 -8.15 -23.92 -8.21
N VAL A 505 -7.05 -23.42 -7.65
CA VAL A 505 -5.98 -24.25 -7.11
C VAL A 505 -6.44 -25.05 -5.89
N LEU A 506 -7.35 -24.47 -5.10
CA LEU A 506 -7.83 -25.02 -3.84
C LEU A 506 -9.07 -25.93 -3.98
N ARG A 507 -9.75 -25.94 -5.15
CA ARG A 507 -10.96 -26.74 -5.38
C ARG A 507 -10.70 -28.22 -5.16
N GLY A 508 -11.53 -28.86 -4.32
CA GLY A 508 -11.41 -30.27 -3.97
C GLY A 508 -10.16 -30.61 -3.14
N ARG A 509 -9.42 -29.60 -2.68
CA ARG A 509 -8.19 -29.76 -1.89
C ARG A 509 -8.36 -29.14 -0.50
N ARG A 510 -7.34 -29.31 0.32
CA ARG A 510 -7.24 -28.72 1.67
C ARG A 510 -5.92 -27.99 1.79
N VAL A 511 -5.93 -26.89 2.55
CA VAL A 511 -4.71 -26.20 2.98
C VAL A 511 -3.84 -27.18 3.75
N ALA A 512 -2.53 -27.13 3.53
CA ALA A 512 -1.57 -28.03 4.15
C ALA A 512 -1.62 -27.94 5.69
N PRO A 513 -1.44 -29.07 6.42
CA PRO A 513 -1.43 -29.06 7.87
C PRO A 513 -0.44 -28.03 8.45
N GLY A 514 -0.91 -27.19 9.36
CA GLY A 514 -0.10 -26.15 10.00
C GLY A 514 0.03 -24.83 9.20
N VAL A 515 -0.52 -24.75 7.99
CA VAL A 515 -0.58 -23.51 7.21
C VAL A 515 -1.87 -22.74 7.49
N ARG A 516 -1.75 -21.44 7.73
CA ARG A 516 -2.87 -20.50 7.83
C ARG A 516 -3.08 -19.82 6.49
N LEU A 517 -4.18 -20.12 5.79
CA LEU A 517 -4.57 -19.36 4.60
C LEU A 517 -5.54 -18.24 5.00
N VAL A 518 -5.09 -16.99 4.91
CA VAL A 518 -5.89 -15.79 5.15
C VAL A 518 -6.28 -15.17 3.81
N VAL A 519 -7.58 -14.94 3.61
CA VAL A 519 -8.13 -14.38 2.37
C VAL A 519 -8.84 -13.07 2.65
N THR A 520 -8.51 -12.02 1.88
CA THR A 520 -9.11 -10.68 2.02
C THR A 520 -9.55 -10.11 0.66
N PRO A 521 -10.86 -10.06 0.37
CA PRO A 521 -11.36 -9.41 -0.84
C PRO A 521 -11.13 -7.90 -0.79
N ALA A 522 -10.69 -7.31 -1.89
CA ALA A 522 -10.25 -5.92 -1.93
C ALA A 522 -11.37 -4.90 -1.71
N SER A 523 -12.62 -5.24 -2.00
CA SER A 523 -13.80 -4.39 -1.77
C SER A 523 -15.04 -5.21 -1.43
N GLN A 524 -16.08 -4.54 -0.91
CA GLN A 524 -17.41 -5.14 -0.72
C GLN A 524 -18.02 -5.62 -2.03
N ALA A 525 -17.76 -4.92 -3.15
CA ALA A 525 -18.19 -5.37 -4.48
C ALA A 525 -17.56 -6.72 -4.83
N VAL A 526 -16.24 -6.86 -4.64
CA VAL A 526 -15.52 -8.12 -4.82
C VAL A 526 -16.00 -9.19 -3.83
N PHE A 527 -16.23 -8.83 -2.57
CA PHE A 527 -16.78 -9.74 -1.55
C PHE A 527 -18.10 -10.36 -2.00
N HIS A 528 -19.06 -9.52 -2.43
CA HIS A 528 -20.35 -9.99 -2.93
C HIS A 528 -20.25 -10.76 -4.26
N ALA A 529 -19.30 -10.42 -5.12
CA ALA A 529 -19.05 -11.20 -6.33
C ALA A 529 -18.53 -12.61 -5.97
N CYS A 530 -17.60 -12.72 -5.02
CA CYS A 530 -17.09 -14.02 -4.57
C CYS A 530 -18.17 -14.89 -3.92
N LEU A 531 -19.06 -14.29 -3.12
CA LEU A 531 -20.23 -14.97 -2.58
C LEU A 531 -21.13 -15.52 -3.69
N ARG A 532 -21.52 -14.67 -4.64
CA ARG A 532 -22.46 -15.05 -5.72
C ARG A 532 -21.91 -16.11 -6.66
N ASN A 533 -20.58 -16.14 -6.83
CA ASN A 533 -19.89 -17.08 -7.71
C ASN A 533 -19.45 -18.37 -7.00
N GLY A 534 -19.76 -18.57 -5.71
CA GLY A 534 -19.34 -19.77 -4.97
C GLY A 534 -17.83 -19.85 -4.69
N ILE A 535 -17.09 -18.75 -4.90
CA ILE A 535 -15.64 -18.69 -4.67
C ILE A 535 -15.34 -18.87 -3.18
N PHE A 536 -16.13 -18.24 -2.31
CA PHE A 536 -15.94 -18.36 -0.86
C PHE A 536 -16.28 -19.74 -0.32
N GLU A 537 -17.22 -20.45 -0.94
CA GLU A 537 -17.51 -21.85 -0.59
C GLU A 537 -16.27 -22.70 -0.81
N VAL A 538 -15.69 -22.66 -2.02
CA VAL A 538 -14.47 -23.40 -2.36
C VAL A 538 -13.30 -23.05 -1.43
N LEU A 539 -13.07 -21.75 -1.19
CA LEU A 539 -11.96 -21.31 -0.34
C LEU A 539 -12.18 -21.72 1.13
N SER A 540 -13.40 -21.58 1.65
CA SER A 540 -13.73 -21.95 3.03
C SER A 540 -13.66 -23.47 3.23
N GLU A 541 -14.15 -24.27 2.28
CA GLU A 541 -14.04 -25.72 2.31
C GLU A 541 -12.57 -26.16 2.35
N ALA A 542 -11.71 -25.49 1.59
CA ALA A 542 -10.27 -25.75 1.61
C ALA A 542 -9.61 -25.41 2.96
N GLY A 543 -10.28 -24.65 3.83
CA GLY A 543 -9.79 -24.24 5.14
C GLY A 543 -9.28 -22.80 5.21
N ALA A 544 -9.64 -21.94 4.25
CA ALA A 544 -9.28 -20.53 4.27
C ALA A 544 -10.07 -19.74 5.34
N MET A 545 -9.39 -18.80 5.99
CA MET A 545 -10.00 -17.78 6.85
C MET A 545 -10.32 -16.54 6.02
N ILE A 546 -11.59 -16.36 5.68
CA ILE A 546 -12.06 -15.21 4.90
C ILE A 546 -12.32 -14.04 5.83
N THR A 547 -11.75 -12.88 5.50
CA THR A 547 -11.79 -11.65 6.31
C THR A 547 -12.60 -10.56 5.62
N ASN A 548 -12.95 -9.50 6.36
CA ASN A 548 -13.61 -8.33 5.80
C ASN A 548 -12.66 -7.54 4.89
N SER A 549 -13.20 -6.79 3.92
CA SER A 549 -12.41 -5.96 3.00
C SER A 549 -11.69 -4.82 3.73
N SER A 550 -10.41 -5.04 4.01
CA SER A 550 -9.50 -4.07 4.65
C SER A 550 -8.06 -4.35 4.23
N CYS A 551 -7.12 -3.46 4.56
CA CYS A 551 -5.69 -3.72 4.34
C CYS A 551 -5.18 -4.89 5.21
N GLY A 552 -5.80 -5.15 6.36
CA GLY A 552 -5.57 -6.33 7.19
C GLY A 552 -4.11 -6.72 7.41
N ALA A 553 -3.78 -7.96 7.08
CA ALA A 553 -2.44 -8.51 7.25
C ALA A 553 -1.38 -7.82 6.37
N CYS A 554 -1.76 -7.22 5.23
CA CYS A 554 -0.84 -6.50 4.32
C CYS A 554 0.00 -5.45 5.05
N GLY A 555 -0.63 -4.72 5.97
CA GLY A 555 -0.01 -3.65 6.75
C GLY A 555 0.46 -4.07 8.14
N GLY A 556 0.36 -5.35 8.49
CA GLY A 556 0.57 -5.79 9.87
C GLY A 556 -0.44 -5.17 10.84
N ILE A 557 -1.68 -4.96 10.37
CA ILE A 557 -2.70 -4.27 11.14
C ILE A 557 -3.44 -5.28 11.99
N ASP A 558 -4.19 -6.20 11.38
CA ASP A 558 -4.94 -7.24 12.08
C ASP A 558 -5.05 -8.54 11.26
N LYS A 559 -5.67 -9.57 11.87
CA LYS A 559 -6.11 -10.83 11.24
C LYS A 559 -5.08 -11.54 10.34
N GLY A 560 -3.80 -11.54 10.73
CA GLY A 560 -2.75 -12.30 10.03
C GLY A 560 -1.33 -11.89 10.41
N LEU A 561 -1.12 -11.52 11.69
CA LEU A 561 0.21 -11.14 12.17
C LEU A 561 1.14 -12.36 12.19
N LEU A 562 2.40 -12.15 11.79
CA LEU A 562 3.45 -13.16 11.81
C LEU A 562 4.16 -13.17 13.16
N GLY A 563 4.37 -14.38 13.68
CA GLY A 563 5.31 -14.67 14.76
C GLY A 563 6.77 -14.62 14.30
N ALA A 564 7.70 -14.64 15.25
CA ALA A 564 9.13 -14.73 14.95
C ALA A 564 9.47 -16.05 14.24
N GLY A 565 10.20 -15.98 13.13
CA GLY A 565 10.60 -17.13 12.33
C GLY A 565 9.53 -17.69 11.40
N GLU A 566 8.30 -17.19 11.44
CA GLU A 566 7.24 -17.64 10.53
C GLU A 566 7.47 -17.15 9.10
N VAL A 567 7.20 -18.03 8.13
CA VAL A 567 7.24 -17.75 6.70
C VAL A 567 5.84 -17.52 6.16
N CYS A 568 5.67 -16.42 5.45
CA CYS A 568 4.44 -16.00 4.77
C CYS A 568 4.65 -15.91 3.25
N VAL A 569 3.78 -16.50 2.45
CA VAL A 569 3.66 -16.20 1.01
C VAL A 569 2.46 -15.29 0.81
N SER A 570 2.69 -14.11 0.22
CA SER A 570 1.73 -13.02 0.22
C SER A 570 1.50 -12.43 -1.17
N THR A 571 0.25 -12.12 -1.50
CA THR A 571 -0.11 -11.32 -2.69
C THR A 571 -0.04 -9.81 -2.45
N SER A 572 0.48 -9.37 -1.30
CA SER A 572 0.72 -7.96 -0.96
C SER A 572 1.87 -7.33 -1.75
N ASN A 573 2.16 -6.07 -1.43
CA ASN A 573 3.15 -5.23 -2.10
C ASN A 573 4.55 -5.26 -1.51
N ARG A 574 4.65 -5.52 -0.20
CA ARG A 574 5.84 -5.22 0.59
C ARG A 574 6.21 -6.40 1.47
N ASN A 575 7.52 -6.67 1.54
CA ASN A 575 8.12 -7.78 2.29
C ASN A 575 9.26 -7.33 3.21
N PHE A 576 9.36 -6.04 3.50
CA PHE A 576 10.39 -5.53 4.40
C PHE A 576 10.19 -6.04 5.83
N ARG A 577 11.28 -6.01 6.59
CA ARG A 577 11.35 -6.51 7.96
C ARG A 577 10.26 -5.91 8.86
N GLY A 578 9.46 -6.77 9.52
CA GLY A 578 8.41 -6.34 10.44
C GLY A 578 7.11 -5.85 9.77
N ARG A 579 6.98 -5.99 8.44
CA ARG A 579 5.81 -5.49 7.71
C ARG A 579 4.50 -6.12 8.16
N MET A 580 4.49 -7.43 8.44
CA MET A 580 3.30 -8.20 8.80
C MET A 580 3.29 -8.63 10.27
N GLY A 581 3.99 -7.94 11.16
CA GLY A 581 4.10 -8.31 12.58
C GLY A 581 5.54 -8.40 13.05
N SER A 582 5.98 -9.59 13.47
CA SER A 582 7.33 -9.77 14.02
C SER A 582 8.42 -9.30 13.05
N PRO A 583 9.43 -8.54 13.52
CA PRO A 583 10.62 -8.22 12.75
C PRO A 583 11.42 -9.44 12.28
N ASP A 584 11.17 -10.61 12.84
CA ASP A 584 11.86 -11.85 12.45
C ASP A 584 10.96 -12.79 11.62
N GLY A 585 9.77 -12.32 11.21
CA GLY A 585 8.93 -12.99 10.21
C GLY A 585 9.46 -12.75 8.78
N LEU A 586 9.29 -13.75 7.92
CA LEU A 586 9.79 -13.76 6.54
C LEU A 586 8.61 -13.69 5.56
N ILE A 587 8.63 -12.73 4.65
CA ILE A 587 7.53 -12.51 3.70
C ILE A 587 8.06 -12.70 2.28
N TYR A 588 7.42 -13.58 1.52
CA TYR A 588 7.63 -13.77 0.10
C TYR A 588 6.46 -13.13 -0.65
N LEU A 589 6.73 -12.42 -1.73
CA LEU A 589 5.67 -11.87 -2.58
C LEU A 589 5.49 -12.68 -3.83
N ALA A 590 4.27 -13.07 -4.13
CA ALA A 590 3.97 -13.91 -5.28
C ALA A 590 2.57 -13.63 -5.84
N SER A 591 2.31 -14.12 -7.04
CA SER A 591 0.98 -14.11 -7.66
C SER A 591 -0.03 -14.96 -6.89
N PRO A 592 -1.35 -14.73 -7.08
CA PRO A 592 -2.39 -15.51 -6.40
C PRO A 592 -2.28 -17.02 -6.64
N LEU A 593 -1.88 -17.44 -7.84
CA LEU A 593 -1.65 -18.86 -8.15
C LEU A 593 -0.49 -19.44 -7.35
N THR A 594 0.65 -18.76 -7.34
CA THR A 594 1.84 -19.18 -6.58
C THR A 594 1.56 -19.23 -5.08
N ALA A 595 0.83 -18.23 -4.56
CA ALA A 595 0.40 -18.22 -3.17
C ALA A 595 -0.55 -19.40 -2.84
N ALA A 596 -1.54 -19.66 -3.68
CA ALA A 596 -2.46 -20.78 -3.48
C ALA A 596 -1.76 -22.14 -3.59
N ALA A 597 -0.81 -22.30 -4.51
CA ALA A 597 0.02 -23.50 -4.61
C ALA A 597 0.84 -23.72 -3.33
N ALA A 598 1.40 -22.65 -2.75
CA ALA A 598 2.07 -22.72 -1.46
C ALA A 598 1.13 -23.08 -0.30
N ALA A 599 -0.13 -22.66 -0.36
CA ALA A 599 -1.13 -23.03 0.65
C ALA A 599 -1.45 -24.53 0.61
N VAL A 600 -1.53 -25.12 -0.59
CA VAL A 600 -1.80 -26.55 -0.77
C VAL A 600 -0.59 -27.41 -0.41
N THR A 601 0.62 -26.98 -0.77
CA THR A 601 1.84 -27.80 -0.62
C THR A 601 2.60 -27.56 0.69
N GLY A 602 2.31 -26.46 1.40
CA GLY A 602 3.00 -26.07 2.62
C GLY A 602 4.42 -25.53 2.40
N ARG A 603 4.80 -25.24 1.16
CA ARG A 603 6.10 -24.67 0.76
C ARG A 603 5.97 -23.87 -0.52
N ILE A 604 6.94 -23.00 -0.81
CA ILE A 604 7.00 -22.33 -2.11
C ILE A 604 7.35 -23.37 -3.19
N CYS A 605 6.63 -23.36 -4.29
CA CYS A 605 6.82 -24.24 -5.44
C CYS A 605 6.35 -23.54 -6.73
N ASP A 606 6.65 -24.14 -7.88
CA ASP A 606 6.05 -23.70 -9.13
C ASP A 606 4.54 -24.01 -9.11
N PRO A 607 3.65 -23.01 -9.31
CA PRO A 607 2.22 -23.27 -9.33
C PRO A 607 1.80 -24.25 -10.44
N LEU A 608 2.58 -24.36 -11.53
CA LEU A 608 2.29 -25.28 -12.63
C LEU A 608 2.38 -26.76 -12.21
N ASP A 609 3.17 -27.08 -11.18
CA ASP A 609 3.27 -28.45 -10.64
C ASP A 609 1.99 -28.90 -9.92
N VAL A 610 1.14 -27.93 -9.56
CA VAL A 610 -0.04 -28.13 -8.70
C VAL A 610 -1.34 -27.85 -9.48
N LEU A 611 -1.27 -27.16 -10.61
CA LEU A 611 -2.43 -26.84 -11.44
C LEU A 611 -2.90 -28.07 -12.22
N ASP A 612 -4.22 -28.27 -12.26
CA ASP A 612 -4.85 -29.20 -13.20
C ASP A 612 -5.35 -28.39 -14.40
N ASP A 613 -4.81 -28.66 -15.58
CA ASP A 613 -5.13 -27.96 -16.84
C ASP A 613 -6.62 -28.02 -17.19
N ARG A 614 -7.38 -28.99 -16.66
CA ARG A 614 -8.82 -29.16 -16.95
C ARG A 614 -9.73 -28.18 -16.23
N ALA A 615 -9.20 -27.38 -15.30
CA ALA A 615 -10.00 -26.51 -14.42
C ALA A 615 -9.72 -25.01 -14.59
N LEU A 616 -8.98 -24.59 -15.62
CA LEU A 616 -8.65 -23.17 -15.84
C LEU A 616 -9.89 -22.39 -16.34
N PRO A 617 -10.45 -21.41 -15.58
CA PRO A 617 -11.29 -20.40 -16.19
C PRO A 617 -10.39 -19.51 -17.05
N ARG A 618 -10.94 -19.05 -18.17
CA ARG A 618 -10.21 -18.16 -19.08
C ARG A 618 -9.88 -16.87 -18.33
N ARG A 619 -8.68 -16.33 -18.57
CA ARG A 619 -8.28 -15.02 -18.06
C ARG A 619 -9.36 -13.97 -18.42
N GLY A 620 -9.80 -13.18 -17.45
CA GLY A 620 -10.90 -12.21 -17.62
C GLY A 620 -12.31 -12.80 -17.52
N ASP A 621 -12.47 -14.10 -17.24
CA ASP A 621 -13.80 -14.69 -17.02
C ASP A 621 -14.31 -14.34 -15.61
N THR A 622 -14.98 -13.21 -15.50
CA THR A 622 -15.66 -12.70 -14.29
C THR A 622 -17.13 -13.08 -14.25
N ARG A 623 -17.63 -13.80 -15.27
CA ARG A 623 -19.04 -14.16 -15.38
C ARG A 623 -19.43 -15.16 -14.29
N PRO A 624 -20.68 -15.12 -13.79
CA PRO A 624 -21.22 -16.15 -12.92
C PRO A 624 -21.42 -17.44 -13.70
N ALA A 625 -20.33 -18.18 -13.91
CA ALA A 625 -20.43 -19.63 -13.87
C ALA A 625 -20.86 -19.94 -12.44
N ARG A 626 -22.04 -20.54 -12.25
CA ARG A 626 -22.32 -21.24 -11.00
C ARG A 626 -21.19 -22.25 -10.84
N ILE A 627 -20.18 -21.93 -10.03
CA ILE A 627 -19.16 -22.90 -9.63
C ILE A 627 -19.82 -24.03 -8.81
N ALA A 628 -21.05 -23.81 -8.32
CA ALA A 628 -21.99 -24.82 -7.89
C ALA A 628 -22.62 -25.57 -9.08
N GLY A 629 -21.90 -26.57 -9.59
CA GLY A 629 -22.40 -27.51 -10.58
C GLY A 629 -21.77 -28.88 -10.39
N GLU A 630 -22.20 -29.60 -9.34
CA GLU A 630 -22.18 -31.07 -9.16
C GLU A 630 -22.61 -31.43 -7.72
N LEU A 631 -23.82 -31.01 -7.32
CA LEU A 631 -24.53 -31.52 -6.15
C LEU A 631 -26.01 -31.69 -6.52
N THR A 632 -26.30 -32.73 -7.28
CA THR A 632 -27.63 -33.35 -7.39
C THR A 632 -27.47 -34.86 -7.45
#